data_AF-A0A6A7G4T9-F1
#
_entry.id   AF-A0A6A7G4T9-F1
#
_cell.length_a   1.000
_cell.length_b   1.000
_cell.length_c   1.000
_cell.angle_alpha   90.00
_cell.angle_beta   90.00
_cell.angle_gamma   90.00
#
_symmetry.space_group_name_H-M   'P 1'
#
loop_
_entity.id
_entity.type
_entity.pdbx_description
1 polymer ?
#
loop_
_entity_poly.entity_id
_entity_poly.type
_entity_poly.pdbx_seq_one_letter_code
_entity_poly.pdbx_strand_id
1 'polypeptide(L)'
;MNSPYKLLLLLLLLSLTFVMFFYGVFSIKPSTSTNLVTVNLERIQLEEISRHNTEDNRLNSASKHPPPVWNPEYHFPIIYAVTPTYGRPTQIPELIRLSQTLMQVPQLHWIICEDSNTTSPQLQAFLHHLQLPYTFLLTPMPAKYRTNTKLVNKPKGVAARNAGIQWVRDFAKQGVLYFMDDDNTYDLRLFEEMRWTKRVSMWPVGLVTGLALSSPILRHGRFLGWYDGYLAGRKFAVDMAGFATNIEFLIKVGDVSMPYRAGGEEEGYLKSLHISYSDIEFKANDCTKIYVWHTRTSSPSKGSRMVMHSLYDTTNIRKLQADIVIEPPNEKNNNLSIYDRSVKETLQIK
;
A
#
# COMPACT_ATOMS: atom_id res chain seq x y z
N MET A 1 3.27 -46.73 59.37
CA MET A 1 4.32 -45.73 59.68
C MET A 1 4.73 -45.02 58.39
N ASN A 2 3.99 -43.98 57.98
CA ASN A 2 4.37 -43.09 56.89
C ASN A 2 5.15 -41.93 57.50
N SER A 3 6.47 -42.04 57.42
CA SER A 3 7.39 -41.04 57.95
C SER A 3 7.36 -39.79 57.06
N PRO A 4 7.17 -38.57 57.61
CA PRO A 4 7.12 -37.32 56.84
C PRO A 4 8.41 -37.07 56.04
N TYR A 5 9.51 -37.73 56.40
CA TYR A 5 10.78 -37.69 55.69
C TYR A 5 10.75 -38.37 54.30
N LYS A 6 9.85 -39.33 54.06
CA LYS A 6 9.72 -39.97 52.74
C LYS A 6 9.09 -39.07 51.68
N LEU A 7 8.10 -38.26 52.07
CA LEU A 7 7.46 -37.31 51.17
C LEU A 7 8.40 -36.14 50.83
N LEU A 8 9.15 -35.65 51.82
CA LEU A 8 10.14 -34.60 51.62
C LEU A 8 11.29 -35.08 50.71
N LEU A 9 11.77 -36.32 50.89
CA LEU A 9 12.80 -36.90 50.04
C LEU A 9 12.32 -37.09 48.59
N LEU A 10 11.05 -37.49 48.39
CA LEU A 10 10.48 -37.64 47.06
C LEU A 10 10.36 -36.29 46.33
N LEU A 11 9.95 -35.23 47.04
CA LEU A 11 9.86 -33.87 46.48
C LEU A 11 11.25 -33.29 46.14
N LEU A 12 12.26 -33.54 46.97
CA LEU A 12 13.65 -33.18 46.69
C LEU A 12 14.18 -33.90 45.45
N LEU A 13 13.96 -35.22 45.34
CA LEU A 13 14.39 -36.00 44.17
C LEU A 13 13.69 -35.55 42.88
N LEU A 14 12.40 -35.21 42.93
CA LEU A 14 11.66 -34.66 41.78
C LEU A 14 12.16 -33.27 41.35
N SER A 15 12.56 -32.42 42.29
CA SER A 15 13.16 -31.12 41.97
C SER A 15 14.54 -31.27 41.32
N LEU A 16 15.35 -32.23 41.78
CA LEU A 16 16.69 -32.46 41.25
C LEU A 16 16.66 -33.04 39.84
N THR A 17 15.74 -33.96 39.55
CA THR A 17 15.54 -34.49 38.20
C THR A 17 14.99 -33.44 37.23
N PHE A 18 14.13 -32.54 37.71
CA PHE A 18 13.62 -31.42 36.91
C PHE A 18 14.72 -30.41 36.54
N VAL A 19 15.62 -30.08 37.47
CA VAL A 19 16.77 -29.18 37.22
C VAL A 19 17.78 -29.82 36.25
N MET A 20 18.07 -31.13 36.40
CA MET A 20 18.98 -31.85 35.50
C MET A 20 18.40 -32.00 34.08
N PHE A 21 17.08 -32.16 33.94
CA PHE A 21 16.41 -32.19 32.64
C PHE A 21 16.49 -30.83 31.93
N PHE A 22 16.31 -29.72 32.65
CA PHE A 22 16.46 -28.38 32.07
C PHE A 22 17.91 -28.06 31.70
N TYR A 23 18.90 -28.43 32.53
CA TYR A 23 20.32 -28.24 32.18
C TYR A 23 20.77 -29.12 31.00
N GLY A 24 20.23 -30.34 30.88
CA GLY A 24 20.50 -31.26 29.78
C GLY A 24 19.90 -30.83 28.44
N VAL A 25 18.69 -30.24 28.46
CA VAL A 25 18.03 -29.73 27.24
C VAL A 25 18.66 -28.43 26.72
N PHE A 26 19.26 -27.62 27.60
CA PHE A 26 19.89 -26.33 27.21
C PHE A 26 21.39 -26.38 26.91
N SER A 27 22.07 -27.53 27.05
CA SER A 27 23.52 -27.65 26.82
C SER A 27 23.94 -28.31 25.50
N ILE A 28 23.02 -28.51 24.55
CA ILE A 28 23.37 -29.02 23.22
C ILE A 28 23.77 -27.85 22.32
N LYS A 29 25.06 -27.58 22.21
CA LYS A 29 25.64 -26.83 21.08
C LYS A 29 25.77 -27.76 19.87
N PRO A 30 25.29 -27.38 18.67
CA PRO A 30 25.81 -27.95 17.45
C PRO A 30 26.92 -27.04 16.89
N SER A 31 28.13 -27.56 16.83
CA SER A 31 29.17 -27.09 15.90
C SER A 31 29.50 -28.24 14.97
N THR A 32 29.23 -28.09 13.68
CA THR A 32 30.18 -28.37 12.59
C THR A 32 29.57 -28.03 11.23
N SER A 33 30.45 -27.48 10.41
CA SER A 33 30.30 -27.02 9.03
C SER A 33 29.84 -28.12 8.07
N THR A 34 28.86 -27.80 7.25
CA THR A 34 28.69 -28.38 5.92
C THR A 34 28.41 -27.25 4.93
N ASN A 35 29.31 -27.08 3.96
CA ASN A 35 29.14 -26.20 2.81
C ASN A 35 27.96 -26.72 1.99
N LEU A 36 26.81 -26.06 2.08
CA LEU A 36 25.74 -26.14 1.10
C LEU A 36 25.71 -24.81 0.38
N VAL A 37 26.04 -24.85 -0.92
CA VAL A 37 25.81 -23.75 -1.84
C VAL A 37 24.31 -23.55 -1.91
N THR A 38 23.79 -22.59 -1.14
CA THR A 38 22.40 -22.15 -1.23
C THR A 38 22.26 -21.40 -2.55
N VAL A 39 21.84 -22.10 -3.59
CA VAL A 39 21.33 -21.47 -4.80
C VAL A 39 20.17 -20.57 -4.36
N ASN A 40 20.36 -19.27 -4.52
CA ASN A 40 19.47 -18.24 -4.01
C ASN A 40 18.16 -18.26 -4.80
N LEU A 41 17.19 -19.06 -4.34
CA LEU A 41 15.88 -19.28 -4.96
C LEU A 41 15.11 -17.96 -5.16
N GLU A 42 15.34 -16.94 -4.32
CA GLU A 42 14.73 -15.61 -4.50
C GLU A 42 15.25 -14.89 -5.76
N ARG A 43 16.50 -15.11 -6.16
CA ARG A 43 17.09 -14.51 -7.36
C ARG A 43 16.58 -15.17 -8.64
N ILE A 44 16.44 -16.50 -8.63
CA ILE A 44 15.89 -17.27 -9.75
C ILE A 44 14.43 -16.89 -9.99
N GLN A 45 13.66 -16.67 -8.93
CA GLN A 45 12.26 -16.29 -9.02
C GLN A 45 12.08 -14.85 -9.54
N LEU A 46 12.96 -13.92 -9.17
CA LEU A 46 12.97 -12.56 -9.74
C LEU A 46 13.41 -12.53 -11.22
N GLU A 47 14.35 -13.38 -11.63
CA GLU A 47 14.78 -13.52 -13.03
C GLU A 47 13.73 -14.23 -13.90
N GLU A 48 12.99 -15.19 -13.36
CA GLU A 48 11.84 -15.79 -14.06
C GLU A 48 10.68 -14.81 -14.19
N ILE A 49 10.39 -13.99 -13.17
CA ILE A 49 9.40 -12.91 -13.25
C ILE A 49 9.83 -11.85 -14.28
N SER A 50 11.12 -11.49 -14.36
CA SER A 50 11.58 -10.52 -15.38
C SER A 50 11.53 -11.11 -16.80
N ARG A 51 11.85 -12.40 -16.97
CA ARG A 51 11.77 -13.10 -18.26
C ARG A 51 10.33 -13.30 -18.74
N HIS A 52 9.40 -13.70 -17.85
CA HIS A 52 7.98 -13.81 -18.19
C HIS A 52 7.37 -12.44 -18.55
N ASN A 53 7.76 -11.37 -17.85
CA ASN A 53 7.39 -10.00 -18.19
C ASN A 53 7.99 -9.52 -19.53
N THR A 54 9.02 -10.18 -20.06
CA THR A 54 9.62 -9.81 -21.37
C THR A 54 8.91 -10.51 -22.54
N GLU A 55 8.35 -11.71 -22.32
CA GLU A 55 7.59 -12.44 -23.36
C GLU A 55 6.11 -12.03 -23.44
N ASP A 56 5.44 -11.76 -22.31
CA ASP A 56 4.03 -11.33 -22.30
C ASP A 56 3.82 -9.87 -22.77
N ASN A 57 4.88 -9.05 -22.72
CA ASN A 57 4.86 -7.67 -23.26
C ASN A 57 4.85 -7.60 -24.79
N ARG A 58 4.93 -8.73 -25.51
CA ARG A 58 4.78 -8.74 -26.98
C ARG A 58 3.33 -8.89 -27.44
N LEU A 59 2.37 -9.22 -26.56
CA LEU A 59 0.99 -9.51 -26.95
C LEU A 59 -0.11 -8.65 -26.31
N ASN A 60 0.21 -7.76 -25.37
CA ASN A 60 -0.75 -6.75 -24.91
C ASN A 60 -0.31 -5.37 -25.39
N SER A 61 -1.07 -4.83 -26.33
CA SER A 61 -0.94 -3.47 -26.84
C SER A 61 -0.83 -2.48 -25.69
N ALA A 62 0.38 -1.97 -25.49
CA ALA A 62 0.64 -0.78 -24.71
C ALA A 62 -0.39 0.29 -25.08
N SER A 63 -1.09 0.82 -24.07
CA SER A 63 -1.88 2.03 -24.20
C SER A 63 -0.99 3.11 -24.82
N LYS A 64 -1.23 3.45 -26.08
CA LYS A 64 -0.55 4.52 -26.82
C LYS A 64 -1.00 5.90 -26.31
N HIS A 65 -0.96 6.13 -25.01
CA HIS A 65 -0.94 7.50 -24.52
C HIS A 65 0.53 7.95 -24.56
N PRO A 66 0.85 9.01 -25.32
CA PRO A 66 2.18 9.59 -25.20
C PRO A 66 2.42 9.96 -23.72
N PRO A 67 3.69 9.96 -23.25
CA PRO A 67 4.00 10.58 -21.96
C PRO A 67 3.35 11.98 -21.94
N PRO A 68 2.91 12.46 -20.77
CA PRO A 68 2.27 13.76 -20.67
C PRO A 68 3.08 14.79 -21.46
N VAL A 69 2.39 15.58 -22.28
CA VAL A 69 3.02 16.73 -22.94
C VAL A 69 3.40 17.68 -21.81
N TRP A 70 4.65 17.55 -21.36
CA TRP A 70 5.31 18.49 -20.49
C TRP A 70 5.07 19.86 -21.07
N ASN A 71 4.39 20.76 -20.34
CA ASN A 71 4.42 22.15 -20.72
C ASN A 71 5.70 22.75 -20.10
N PRO A 72 6.75 23.01 -20.91
CA PRO A 72 8.02 23.53 -20.43
C PRO A 72 7.92 24.95 -19.85
N GLU A 73 6.78 25.65 -19.99
CA GLU A 73 6.57 26.95 -19.35
C GLU A 73 6.35 26.85 -17.83
N TYR A 74 5.89 25.69 -17.33
CA TYR A 74 5.71 25.48 -15.89
C TYR A 74 7.01 25.00 -15.23
N HIS A 75 7.68 25.91 -14.52
CA HIS A 75 8.90 25.64 -13.77
C HIS A 75 8.65 24.97 -12.39
N PHE A 76 7.54 24.21 -12.26
CA PHE A 76 7.13 23.62 -10.99
C PHE A 76 7.68 22.19 -10.82
N PRO A 77 8.15 21.81 -9.63
CA PRO A 77 8.44 20.42 -9.30
C PRO A 77 7.21 19.52 -9.50
N ILE A 78 7.45 18.33 -10.04
CA ILE A 78 6.42 17.32 -10.26
C ILE A 78 6.10 16.61 -8.95
N ILE A 79 4.81 16.43 -8.67
CA ILE A 79 4.34 15.57 -7.58
C ILE A 79 4.04 14.19 -8.13
N TYR A 80 4.75 13.18 -7.64
CA TYR A 80 4.52 11.77 -7.93
C TYR A 80 3.67 11.19 -6.80
N ALA A 81 2.37 11.09 -7.07
CA ALA A 81 1.37 10.62 -6.13
C ALA A 81 1.24 9.09 -6.24
N VAL A 82 1.64 8.34 -5.22
CA VAL A 82 1.50 6.87 -5.20
C VAL A 82 0.24 6.49 -4.44
N THR A 83 -0.69 5.83 -5.13
CA THR A 83 -1.98 5.41 -4.60
C THR A 83 -2.15 3.90 -4.65
N PRO A 84 -2.00 3.21 -3.50
CA PRO A 84 -2.47 1.85 -3.34
C PRO A 84 -4.00 1.79 -3.49
N THR A 85 -4.49 0.85 -4.30
CA THR A 85 -5.92 0.54 -4.44
C THR A 85 -6.12 -0.98 -4.48
N TYR A 86 -7.36 -1.44 -4.29
CA TYR A 86 -7.73 -2.84 -4.45
C TYR A 86 -9.20 -3.01 -4.82
N GLY A 87 -9.51 -4.16 -5.43
CA GLY A 87 -10.86 -4.55 -5.84
C GLY A 87 -11.85 -4.58 -4.69
N ARG A 88 -12.81 -3.64 -4.69
CA ARG A 88 -13.92 -3.56 -3.74
C ARG A 88 -15.06 -2.71 -4.32
N PRO A 89 -16.29 -2.80 -3.78
CA PRO A 89 -17.42 -2.04 -4.33
C PRO A 89 -17.21 -0.53 -4.43
N THR A 90 -16.48 0.04 -3.47
CA THR A 90 -16.21 1.49 -3.46
C THR A 90 -14.98 1.89 -4.27
N GLN A 91 -14.20 0.97 -4.85
CA GLN A 91 -12.95 1.28 -5.55
C GLN A 91 -13.11 2.36 -6.62
N ILE A 92 -14.04 2.16 -7.55
CA ILE A 92 -14.22 3.11 -8.67
C ILE A 92 -14.75 4.46 -8.17
N PRO A 93 -15.78 4.54 -7.30
CA PRO A 93 -16.18 5.81 -6.68
C PRO A 93 -15.04 6.56 -5.97
N GLU A 94 -14.18 5.84 -5.26
CA GLU A 94 -13.02 6.39 -4.55
C GLU A 94 -12.00 7.02 -5.51
N LEU A 95 -11.65 6.28 -6.56
CA LEU A 95 -10.74 6.76 -7.58
C LEU A 95 -11.32 7.93 -8.40
N ILE A 96 -12.64 7.98 -8.60
CA ILE A 96 -13.31 9.11 -9.27
C ILE A 96 -13.19 10.40 -8.45
N ARG A 97 -13.55 10.37 -7.16
CA ARG A 97 -13.47 11.59 -6.34
C ARG A 97 -12.03 12.05 -6.18
N LEU A 98 -11.10 11.10 -6.05
CA LEU A 98 -9.68 11.41 -5.96
C LEU A 98 -9.17 12.02 -7.28
N SER A 99 -9.49 11.43 -8.43
CA SER A 99 -9.04 11.94 -9.73
C SER A 99 -9.53 13.36 -10.00
N GLN A 100 -10.78 13.67 -9.65
CA GLN A 100 -11.34 15.01 -9.79
C GLN A 100 -10.61 16.07 -8.96
N THR A 101 -10.10 15.70 -7.78
CA THR A 101 -9.20 16.55 -6.99
C THR A 101 -7.85 16.70 -7.68
N LEU A 102 -7.24 15.58 -8.10
CA LEU A 102 -5.90 15.58 -8.70
C LEU A 102 -5.85 16.32 -10.05
N MET A 103 -6.94 16.34 -10.83
CA MET A 103 -7.06 17.10 -12.08
C MET A 103 -6.85 18.61 -11.91
N GLN A 104 -6.97 19.12 -10.68
CA GLN A 104 -6.77 20.53 -10.37
C GLN A 104 -5.33 20.83 -9.94
N VAL A 105 -4.47 19.82 -9.82
CA VAL A 105 -3.09 19.97 -9.36
C VAL A 105 -2.14 20.01 -10.56
N PRO A 106 -1.47 21.14 -10.83
CA PRO A 106 -0.52 21.22 -11.93
C PRO A 106 0.73 20.37 -11.63
N GLN A 107 1.37 19.87 -12.70
CA GLN A 107 2.60 19.07 -12.62
C GLN A 107 2.45 17.92 -11.62
N LEU A 108 1.46 17.06 -11.83
CA LEU A 108 1.23 15.86 -11.04
C LEU A 108 1.25 14.63 -11.95
N HIS A 109 1.93 13.58 -11.51
CA HIS A 109 1.94 12.26 -12.13
C HIS A 109 1.39 11.24 -11.13
N TRP A 110 0.28 10.60 -11.49
CA TRP A 110 -0.42 9.69 -10.60
C TRP A 110 0.00 8.23 -10.81
N ILE A 111 0.59 7.60 -9.81
CA ILE A 111 1.02 6.20 -9.82
C ILE A 111 -0.03 5.37 -9.10
N ILE A 112 -0.90 4.71 -9.87
CA ILE A 112 -2.00 3.89 -9.37
C ILE A 112 -1.54 2.44 -9.26
N CYS A 113 -1.54 1.89 -8.05
CA CYS A 113 -1.03 0.57 -7.76
C CYS A 113 -2.15 -0.36 -7.26
N GLU A 114 -2.61 -1.28 -8.10
CA GLU A 114 -3.67 -2.23 -7.73
C GLU A 114 -3.09 -3.47 -7.04
N ASP A 115 -3.57 -3.77 -5.83
CA ASP A 115 -3.26 -5.01 -5.10
C ASP A 115 -3.99 -6.22 -5.71
N SER A 116 -3.55 -6.60 -6.91
CA SER A 116 -4.07 -7.72 -7.69
C SER A 116 -3.02 -8.26 -8.65
N ASN A 117 -3.20 -9.50 -9.10
CA ASN A 117 -2.44 -10.10 -10.20
C ASN A 117 -3.02 -9.71 -11.58
N THR A 118 -4.25 -9.20 -11.61
CA THR A 118 -4.99 -8.87 -12.84
C THR A 118 -5.91 -7.67 -12.62
N THR A 119 -6.17 -6.90 -13.66
CA THR A 119 -7.04 -5.72 -13.59
C THR A 119 -8.48 -6.04 -13.99
N SER A 120 -9.44 -5.47 -13.26
CA SER A 120 -10.86 -5.60 -13.60
C SER A 120 -11.24 -4.74 -14.84
N PRO A 121 -12.23 -5.15 -15.65
CA PRO A 121 -12.74 -4.33 -16.76
C PRO A 121 -13.22 -2.95 -16.31
N GLN A 122 -13.79 -2.84 -15.11
CA GLN A 122 -14.29 -1.59 -14.54
C GLN A 122 -13.14 -0.62 -14.25
N LEU A 123 -12.03 -1.11 -13.69
CA LEU A 123 -10.85 -0.28 -13.47
C LEU A 123 -10.17 0.08 -14.80
N GLN A 124 -10.08 -0.85 -15.77
CA GLN A 124 -9.57 -0.53 -17.10
C GLN A 124 -10.39 0.57 -17.77
N ALA A 125 -11.72 0.50 -17.70
CA ALA A 125 -12.61 1.52 -18.21
C ALA A 125 -12.40 2.87 -17.51
N PHE A 126 -12.22 2.88 -16.18
CA PHE A 126 -11.87 4.10 -15.45
C PHE A 126 -10.55 4.72 -15.93
N LEU A 127 -9.48 3.91 -16.03
CA LEU A 127 -8.16 4.37 -16.46
C LEU A 127 -8.17 4.93 -17.89
N HIS A 128 -8.93 4.32 -18.80
CA HIS A 128 -9.08 4.78 -20.19
C HIS A 128 -9.70 6.18 -20.30
N HIS A 129 -10.55 6.57 -19.35
CA HIS A 129 -11.18 7.90 -19.33
C HIS A 129 -10.44 8.92 -18.47
N LEU A 130 -9.31 8.53 -17.87
CA LEU A 130 -8.58 9.38 -16.96
C LEU A 130 -7.89 10.51 -17.70
N GLN A 131 -8.15 11.75 -17.27
CA GLN A 131 -7.59 12.97 -17.88
C GLN A 131 -6.36 13.48 -17.11
N LEU A 132 -5.60 12.57 -16.51
CA LEU A 132 -4.40 12.84 -15.72
C LEU A 132 -3.21 12.09 -16.29
N PRO A 133 -1.99 12.62 -16.20
CA PRO A 133 -0.79 11.82 -16.37
C PRO A 133 -0.75 10.71 -15.31
N TYR A 134 -0.66 9.46 -15.75
CA TYR A 134 -0.63 8.34 -14.81
C TYR A 134 0.30 7.21 -15.24
N THR A 135 0.65 6.39 -14.26
CA THR A 135 1.21 5.05 -14.45
C THR A 135 0.35 4.07 -13.66
N PHE A 136 0.01 2.95 -14.29
CA PHE A 136 -0.72 1.88 -13.63
C PHE A 136 0.20 0.69 -13.37
N LEU A 137 0.19 0.17 -12.14
CA LEU A 137 1.02 -0.94 -11.69
C LEU A 137 0.15 -2.01 -11.00
N LEU A 138 0.45 -3.28 -11.29
CA LEU A 138 -0.08 -4.42 -10.53
C LEU A 138 0.90 -4.77 -9.41
N THR A 139 0.43 -4.73 -8.17
CA THR A 139 1.27 -4.82 -6.96
C THR A 139 0.66 -5.78 -5.95
N PRO A 140 0.56 -7.08 -6.28
CA PRO A 140 -0.06 -8.05 -5.39
C PRO A 140 0.72 -8.15 -4.07
N MET A 141 0.00 -8.07 -2.95
CA MET A 141 0.54 -8.35 -1.63
C MET A 141 1.20 -9.74 -1.62
N PRO A 142 2.45 -9.89 -1.14
CA PRO A 142 3.11 -11.18 -1.11
C PRO A 142 2.27 -12.24 -0.37
N ALA A 143 2.24 -13.46 -0.91
CA ALA A 143 1.39 -14.55 -0.42
C ALA A 143 1.55 -14.79 1.08
N LYS A 144 2.79 -14.72 1.60
CA LYS A 144 3.11 -14.87 3.02
C LYS A 144 2.36 -13.92 3.97
N TYR A 145 1.94 -12.75 3.49
CA TYR A 145 1.11 -11.81 4.27
C TYR A 145 -0.37 -11.98 3.99
N ARG A 146 -0.73 -12.33 2.74
CA ARG A 146 -2.12 -12.50 2.31
C ARG A 146 -2.78 -13.72 2.97
N THR A 147 -2.09 -14.86 3.04
CA THR A 147 -2.65 -16.14 3.53
C THR A 147 -2.45 -16.39 5.02
N ASN A 148 -1.63 -15.57 5.69
CA ASN A 148 -1.33 -15.76 7.10
C ASN A 148 -2.51 -15.32 7.99
N THR A 149 -3.30 -16.29 8.43
CA THR A 149 -4.46 -16.08 9.32
C THR A 149 -4.10 -15.67 10.74
N LYS A 150 -2.82 -15.82 11.15
CA LYS A 150 -2.34 -15.38 12.46
C LYS A 150 -2.05 -13.87 12.51
N LEU A 151 -1.93 -13.20 11.36
CA LEU A 151 -1.77 -11.75 11.31
C LEU A 151 -3.12 -11.08 11.56
N VAL A 152 -3.28 -10.50 12.75
CA VAL A 152 -4.45 -9.69 13.11
C VAL A 152 -4.56 -8.48 12.16
N ASN A 153 -3.44 -7.82 11.89
CA ASN A 153 -3.36 -6.69 10.96
C ASN A 153 -2.40 -7.04 9.81
N LYS A 154 -2.91 -6.99 8.57
CA LYS A 154 -2.10 -7.19 7.37
C LYS A 154 -1.44 -5.86 6.94
N PRO A 155 -0.18 -5.86 6.47
CA PRO A 155 0.51 -4.67 5.98
C PRO A 155 -0.03 -4.24 4.62
N LYS A 156 -1.21 -3.61 4.61
CA LYS A 156 -1.91 -3.20 3.39
C LYS A 156 -1.16 -2.08 2.67
N GLY A 157 -1.13 -2.14 1.34
CA GLY A 157 -0.52 -1.10 0.50
C GLY A 157 1.02 -1.08 0.47
N VAL A 158 1.72 -1.89 1.27
CA VAL A 158 3.20 -1.87 1.29
C VAL A 158 3.82 -2.26 -0.06
N ALA A 159 3.26 -3.27 -0.74
CA ALA A 159 3.71 -3.66 -2.08
C ALA A 159 3.57 -2.51 -3.08
N ALA A 160 2.42 -1.84 -3.07
CA ALA A 160 2.13 -0.67 -3.88
C ALA A 160 3.09 0.49 -3.61
N ARG A 161 3.33 0.84 -2.34
CA ARG A 161 4.22 1.94 -1.97
C ARG A 161 5.66 1.65 -2.35
N ASN A 162 6.14 0.42 -2.14
CA ASN A 162 7.47 -0.01 -2.59
C ASN A 162 7.62 0.00 -4.12
N ALA A 163 6.61 -0.45 -4.86
CA ALA A 163 6.61 -0.35 -6.32
C ALA A 163 6.66 1.11 -6.79
N GLY A 164 5.94 2.02 -6.12
CA GLY A 164 6.01 3.46 -6.37
C GLY A 164 7.40 4.04 -6.10
N ILE A 165 8.03 3.67 -4.97
CA ILE A 165 9.42 4.05 -4.65
C ILE A 165 10.37 3.57 -5.75
N GLN A 166 10.23 2.32 -6.19
CA GLN A 166 11.07 1.76 -7.25
C GLN A 166 10.85 2.49 -8.58
N TRP A 167 9.60 2.73 -8.96
CA TRP A 167 9.26 3.44 -10.18
C TRP A 167 9.87 4.84 -10.21
N VAL A 168 9.79 5.61 -9.11
CA VAL A 168 10.40 6.95 -9.09
C VAL A 168 11.92 6.90 -9.15
N ARG A 169 12.57 5.87 -8.62
CA ARG A 169 14.03 5.71 -8.79
C ARG A 169 14.42 5.44 -10.23
N ASP A 170 13.65 4.62 -10.92
CA ASP A 170 13.96 4.18 -12.27
C ASP A 170 13.63 5.25 -13.32
N PHE A 171 12.56 6.03 -13.09
CA PHE A 171 12.00 6.90 -14.12
C PHE A 171 11.93 8.39 -13.74
N ALA A 172 11.92 8.75 -12.46
CA ALA A 172 11.91 10.14 -12.04
C ALA A 172 13.33 10.63 -11.70
N LYS A 173 13.64 11.87 -12.12
CA LYS A 173 14.94 12.52 -11.83
C LYS A 173 14.87 13.52 -10.68
N GLN A 174 13.72 14.19 -10.55
CA GLN A 174 13.48 15.26 -9.60
C GLN A 174 11.99 15.34 -9.27
N GLY A 175 11.64 16.05 -8.21
CA GLY A 175 10.25 16.25 -7.77
C GLY A 175 10.01 15.72 -6.36
N VAL A 176 8.74 15.48 -6.06
CA VAL A 176 8.27 15.11 -4.73
C VAL A 176 7.47 13.82 -4.82
N LEU A 177 7.82 12.84 -3.98
CA LEU A 177 7.08 11.60 -3.78
C LEU A 177 6.07 11.80 -2.64
N TYR A 178 4.80 11.48 -2.91
CA TYR A 178 3.74 11.53 -1.90
C TYR A 178 2.95 10.22 -1.90
N PHE A 179 2.77 9.61 -0.73
CA PHE A 179 1.90 8.43 -0.56
C PHE A 179 0.50 8.89 -0.19
N MET A 180 -0.48 8.49 -0.98
CA MET A 180 -1.86 8.90 -0.78
C MET A 180 -2.83 7.75 -0.99
N ASP A 181 -3.49 7.34 0.09
CA ASP A 181 -4.50 6.29 0.06
C ASP A 181 -5.76 6.77 -0.68
N ASP A 182 -6.45 5.86 -1.36
CA ASP A 182 -7.54 6.20 -2.28
C ASP A 182 -8.84 6.68 -1.59
N ASP A 183 -8.96 6.52 -0.26
CA ASP A 183 -10.14 6.85 0.53
C ASP A 183 -10.02 8.13 1.39
N ASN A 184 -8.84 8.73 1.41
CA ASN A 184 -8.54 9.95 2.14
C ASN A 184 -9.11 11.18 1.41
N THR A 185 -9.19 12.31 2.13
CA THR A 185 -9.63 13.60 1.56
C THR A 185 -8.47 14.58 1.57
N TYR A 186 -8.20 15.20 0.42
CA TYR A 186 -7.05 16.07 0.18
C TYR A 186 -7.51 17.47 -0.25
N ASP A 187 -7.05 18.50 0.46
CA ASP A 187 -7.24 19.89 0.05
C ASP A 187 -6.16 20.30 -0.97
N LEU A 188 -6.52 21.11 -1.96
CA LEU A 188 -5.56 21.57 -3.00
C LEU A 188 -4.33 22.27 -2.41
N ARG A 189 -4.49 22.97 -1.28
CA ARG A 189 -3.39 23.67 -0.59
C ARG A 189 -2.28 22.71 -0.14
N LEU A 190 -2.62 21.46 0.15
CA LEU A 190 -1.63 20.45 0.54
C LEU A 190 -0.57 20.23 -0.55
N PHE A 191 -1.00 20.20 -1.81
CA PHE A 191 -0.11 19.97 -2.94
C PHE A 191 0.87 21.13 -3.11
N GLU A 192 0.44 22.36 -2.85
CA GLU A 192 1.32 23.53 -2.88
C GLU A 192 2.31 23.56 -1.71
N GLU A 193 1.90 23.12 -0.51
CA GLU A 193 2.79 22.98 0.65
C GLU A 193 3.92 21.97 0.41
N MET A 194 3.61 20.83 -0.22
CA MET A 194 4.58 19.76 -0.44
C MET A 194 5.49 19.98 -1.65
N ARG A 195 5.04 20.72 -2.66
CA ARG A 195 5.70 20.86 -3.98
C ARG A 195 7.17 21.25 -3.88
N TRP A 196 7.51 22.04 -2.87
CA TRP A 196 8.85 22.58 -2.65
C TRP A 196 9.67 21.85 -1.59
N THR A 197 9.32 20.59 -1.31
CA THR A 197 10.07 19.74 -0.37
C THR A 197 11.52 19.57 -0.85
N LYS A 198 12.48 19.90 0.02
CA LYS A 198 13.92 19.78 -0.20
C LYS A 198 14.46 18.44 0.32
N ARG A 199 13.93 17.94 1.43
CA ARG A 199 14.27 16.62 1.99
C ARG A 199 13.01 15.85 2.34
N VAL A 200 12.42 16.17 3.48
CA VAL A 200 11.15 15.59 3.94
C VAL A 200 10.32 16.73 4.52
N SER A 201 9.07 16.81 4.10
CA SER A 201 8.11 17.75 4.66
C SER A 201 7.05 17.01 5.47
N MET A 202 6.54 17.65 6.52
CA MET A 202 5.52 17.05 7.39
C MET A 202 4.44 18.06 7.78
N TRP A 203 3.22 17.58 7.99
CA TRP A 203 2.04 18.37 8.32
C TRP A 203 1.01 17.58 9.15
N PRO A 204 0.02 18.27 9.76
CA PRO A 204 -1.07 17.62 10.47
C PRO A 204 -2.00 16.81 9.54
N VAL A 205 -2.48 15.67 10.06
CA VAL A 205 -3.51 14.83 9.45
C VAL A 205 -4.72 14.75 10.38
N GLY A 206 -5.91 15.07 9.87
CA GLY A 206 -7.16 14.99 10.62
C GLY A 206 -7.81 13.61 10.57
N LEU A 207 -8.69 13.34 11.56
CA LEU A 207 -9.53 12.12 11.65
C LEU A 207 -8.75 10.80 11.68
N VAL A 208 -7.54 10.84 12.23
CA VAL A 208 -6.67 9.66 12.37
C VAL A 208 -6.54 9.24 13.83
N THR A 209 -6.45 7.92 14.05
CA THR A 209 -6.44 7.28 15.38
C THR A 209 -7.65 7.65 16.26
N GLY A 210 -7.61 7.30 17.55
CA GLY A 210 -8.61 7.72 18.54
C GLY A 210 -8.51 9.21 18.94
N LEU A 211 -7.42 9.90 18.61
CA LEU A 211 -7.23 11.32 18.92
C LEU A 211 -7.77 12.26 17.82
N ALA A 212 -8.22 11.70 16.69
CA ALA A 212 -8.66 12.46 15.51
C ALA A 212 -7.63 13.45 14.94
N LEU A 213 -6.36 13.33 15.33
CA LEU A 213 -5.25 14.17 14.90
C LEU A 213 -3.93 13.40 15.02
N SER A 214 -3.12 13.46 13.96
CA SER A 214 -1.70 13.12 13.97
C SER A 214 -0.93 14.36 13.53
N SER A 215 0.02 14.83 14.32
CA SER A 215 0.72 16.09 14.05
C SER A 215 2.10 16.15 14.71
N PRO A 216 3.09 16.80 14.07
CA PRO A 216 4.20 17.39 14.78
C PRO A 216 3.70 18.40 15.84
N ILE A 217 4.35 18.45 16.99
CA ILE A 217 4.13 19.47 18.03
C ILE A 217 5.22 20.53 17.87
N LEU A 218 4.82 21.75 17.53
CA LEU A 218 5.74 22.88 17.40
C LEU A 218 5.48 23.96 18.44
N ARG A 219 6.53 24.70 18.80
CA ARG A 219 6.45 25.96 19.54
C ARG A 219 7.40 26.96 18.93
N HIS A 220 6.85 28.02 18.33
CA HIS A 220 7.62 29.06 17.63
C HIS A 220 8.58 28.44 16.59
N GLY A 221 8.05 27.60 15.69
CA GLY A 221 8.83 26.86 14.69
C GLY A 221 9.73 25.73 15.24
N ARG A 222 9.85 25.56 16.56
CA ARG A 222 10.70 24.53 17.17
C ARG A 222 9.92 23.24 17.40
N PHE A 223 10.44 22.13 16.90
CA PHE A 223 9.91 20.79 17.16
C PHE A 223 10.06 20.38 18.62
N LEU A 224 8.97 19.91 19.23
CA LEU A 224 8.91 19.45 20.62
C LEU A 224 8.58 17.95 20.74
N GLY A 225 8.00 17.34 19.71
CA GLY A 225 7.56 15.94 19.75
C GLY A 225 6.37 15.69 18.83
N TRP A 226 5.68 14.58 19.05
CA TRP A 226 4.56 14.13 18.22
C TRP A 226 3.26 14.08 19.01
N TYR A 227 2.17 14.50 18.38
CA TYR A 227 0.81 14.30 18.84
C TYR A 227 0.16 13.25 17.96
N ASP A 228 0.04 12.02 18.45
CA ASP A 228 -0.50 10.89 17.68
C ASP A 228 -1.08 9.84 18.64
N GLY A 229 -2.17 9.18 18.25
CA GLY A 229 -2.83 8.18 19.10
C GLY A 229 -2.04 6.88 19.27
N TYR A 230 -0.93 6.71 18.55
CA TYR A 230 -0.09 5.52 18.60
C TYR A 230 1.40 5.89 18.62
N LEU A 231 1.88 6.47 19.72
CA LEU A 231 3.29 6.86 19.85
C LEU A 231 4.23 5.64 19.86
N ALA A 232 3.97 4.62 20.68
CA ALA A 232 4.72 3.35 20.77
C ALA A 232 6.27 3.49 20.76
N GLY A 233 6.81 4.60 21.28
CA GLY A 233 8.26 4.89 21.25
C GLY A 233 8.84 5.14 19.84
N ARG A 234 8.00 5.42 18.84
CA ARG A 234 8.40 5.73 17.46
C ARG A 234 9.22 7.03 17.40
N LYS A 235 10.25 7.04 16.55
CA LYS A 235 11.04 8.25 16.26
C LYS A 235 10.22 9.25 15.45
N PHE A 236 9.40 8.77 14.54
CA PHE A 236 8.51 9.53 13.66
C PHE A 236 7.07 9.01 13.85
N ALA A 237 6.36 9.61 14.81
CA ALA A 237 4.96 9.28 15.02
C ALA A 237 4.07 10.19 14.17
N VAL A 238 3.94 9.81 12.89
CA VAL A 238 3.06 10.44 11.90
C VAL A 238 2.25 9.39 11.16
N ASP A 239 1.14 9.82 10.58
CA ASP A 239 0.36 9.06 9.61
C ASP A 239 0.99 9.09 8.21
N MET A 240 0.70 8.08 7.38
CA MET A 240 1.22 7.97 6.01
C MET A 240 0.92 9.21 5.15
N ALA A 241 -0.26 9.81 5.31
CA ALA A 241 -0.67 10.99 4.55
C ALA A 241 0.00 12.29 5.05
N GLY A 242 0.74 12.22 6.16
CA GLY A 242 1.29 13.37 6.89
C GLY A 242 2.66 13.85 6.43
N PHE A 243 3.25 13.26 5.39
CA PHE A 243 4.59 13.62 4.91
C PHE A 243 4.78 13.43 3.40
N ALA A 244 5.77 14.12 2.84
CA ALA A 244 6.28 13.87 1.49
C ALA A 244 7.81 13.92 1.45
N THR A 245 8.39 13.32 0.42
CA THR A 245 9.84 13.14 0.29
C THR A 245 10.35 13.71 -1.04
N ASN A 246 11.45 14.46 -1.01
CA ASN A 246 12.14 14.89 -2.21
C ASN A 246 12.79 13.68 -2.92
N ILE A 247 12.55 13.53 -4.22
CA ILE A 247 13.01 12.37 -5.01
C ILE A 247 14.53 12.36 -5.18
N GLU A 248 15.16 13.51 -5.42
CA GLU A 248 16.63 13.58 -5.55
C GLU A 248 17.32 13.19 -4.25
N PHE A 249 16.77 13.63 -3.11
CA PHE A 249 17.22 13.21 -1.79
C PHE A 249 17.04 11.69 -1.60
N LEU A 250 15.86 11.15 -1.91
CA LEU A 250 15.57 9.71 -1.83
C LEU A 250 16.57 8.88 -2.66
N ILE A 251 16.86 9.31 -3.89
CA ILE A 251 17.82 8.63 -4.78
C ILE A 251 19.22 8.67 -4.18
N LYS A 252 19.65 9.82 -3.63
CA LYS A 252 20.96 9.96 -2.98
C LYS A 252 21.12 9.08 -1.75
N VAL A 253 20.05 8.83 -0.99
CA VAL A 253 20.09 7.93 0.17
C VAL A 253 20.31 6.47 -0.26
N GLY A 254 19.79 6.06 -1.42
CA GLY A 254 19.95 4.70 -1.91
C GLY A 254 18.86 3.76 -1.39
N ASP A 255 19.23 2.76 -0.58
CA ASP A 255 18.36 1.66 -0.14
C ASP A 255 17.25 2.09 0.86
N VAL A 256 16.22 2.73 0.33
CA VAL A 256 15.00 3.16 1.04
C VAL A 256 13.85 2.23 0.65
N SER A 257 13.16 1.67 1.63
CA SER A 257 11.98 0.85 1.40
C SER A 257 11.03 0.92 2.57
N MET A 258 9.77 0.57 2.33
CA MET A 258 8.76 0.44 3.36
C MET A 258 8.71 -1.00 3.86
N PRO A 259 8.84 -1.25 5.17
CA PRO A 259 8.80 -2.60 5.71
C PRO A 259 7.37 -3.15 5.68
N TYR A 260 7.25 -4.46 5.45
CA TYR A 260 5.99 -5.18 5.60
C TYR A 260 5.67 -5.44 7.08
N ARG A 261 5.42 -4.37 7.84
CA ARG A 261 5.16 -4.40 9.28
C ARG A 261 4.00 -3.47 9.61
N ALA A 262 2.82 -4.04 9.87
CA ALA A 262 1.62 -3.30 10.27
C ALA A 262 1.86 -2.37 11.46
N GLY A 263 1.53 -1.09 11.30
CA GLY A 263 1.72 -0.01 12.29
C GLY A 263 3.17 0.45 12.43
N GLY A 264 4.05 0.03 11.51
CA GLY A 264 5.47 0.38 11.49
C GLY A 264 5.99 0.73 10.10
N GLU A 265 5.08 0.85 9.12
CA GLU A 265 5.37 1.19 7.74
C GLU A 265 6.03 2.57 7.61
N GLU A 266 5.38 3.61 8.14
CA GLU A 266 5.81 5.01 8.08
C GLU A 266 7.16 5.19 8.80
N GLU A 267 7.23 4.68 10.02
CA GLU A 267 8.43 4.74 10.87
C GLU A 267 9.62 4.06 10.19
N GLY A 268 9.41 2.89 9.59
CA GLY A 268 10.46 2.16 8.89
C GLY A 268 10.92 2.87 7.63
N TYR A 269 10.00 3.39 6.83
CA TYR A 269 10.31 4.19 5.66
C TYR A 269 11.14 5.43 6.04
N LEU A 270 10.65 6.24 6.99
CA LEU A 270 11.33 7.46 7.43
C LEU A 270 12.68 7.18 8.08
N LYS A 271 12.84 6.05 8.79
CA LYS A 271 14.15 5.60 9.29
C LYS A 271 15.11 5.22 8.17
N SER A 272 14.65 4.56 7.11
CA SER A 272 15.51 4.19 5.97
C SER A 272 15.98 5.40 5.15
N LEU A 273 15.33 6.56 5.30
CA LEU A 273 15.83 7.84 4.76
C LEU A 273 17.02 8.42 5.54
N HIS A 274 17.41 7.83 6.68
CA HIS A 274 18.49 8.30 7.55
C HIS A 274 18.37 9.76 8.01
N ILE A 275 17.15 10.30 8.09
CA ILE A 275 16.89 11.70 8.47
C ILE A 275 16.95 11.93 9.98
N SER A 276 17.29 13.16 10.35
CA SER A 276 17.14 13.74 11.68
C SER A 276 15.96 14.71 11.74
N TYR A 277 15.57 15.19 12.92
CA TYR A 277 14.48 16.18 13.02
C TYR A 277 14.82 17.52 12.33
N SER A 278 16.10 17.88 12.22
CA SER A 278 16.54 19.08 11.50
C SER A 278 16.44 18.97 9.97
N ASP A 279 16.25 17.76 9.43
CA ASP A 279 15.99 17.56 8.01
C ASP A 279 14.51 17.75 7.64
N ILE A 280 13.63 17.93 8.64
CA ILE A 280 12.17 18.00 8.44
C ILE A 280 11.73 19.45 8.23
N GLU A 281 11.01 19.68 7.14
CA GLU A 281 10.31 20.92 6.85
C GLU A 281 8.87 20.85 7.35
N PHE A 282 8.57 21.51 8.46
CA PHE A 282 7.19 21.59 8.94
C PHE A 282 6.37 22.57 8.10
N LYS A 283 5.27 22.07 7.54
CA LYS A 283 4.38 22.79 6.62
C LYS A 283 3.06 23.15 7.29
N ALA A 284 2.12 23.66 6.49
CA ALA A 284 0.77 24.00 6.91
C ALA A 284 0.75 25.03 8.04
N ASN A 285 1.52 26.11 7.84
CA ASN A 285 1.68 27.23 8.77
C ASN A 285 2.10 26.76 10.18
N ASP A 286 3.32 26.26 10.32
CA ASP A 286 3.84 25.66 11.58
C ASP A 286 2.90 24.57 12.14
N CYS A 287 2.38 23.72 11.26
CA CYS A 287 1.47 22.63 11.61
C CYS A 287 0.20 23.11 12.36
N THR A 288 -0.30 24.31 12.05
CA THR A 288 -1.54 24.87 12.63
C THR A 288 -2.76 24.74 11.72
N LYS A 289 -2.59 24.18 10.52
CA LYS A 289 -3.66 23.93 9.54
C LYS A 289 -3.73 22.46 9.16
N ILE A 290 -4.94 21.96 8.95
CA ILE A 290 -5.20 20.60 8.47
C ILE A 290 -5.63 20.72 7.01
N TYR A 291 -4.89 20.07 6.11
CA TYR A 291 -5.18 20.03 4.66
C TYR A 291 -5.38 18.60 4.13
N VAL A 292 -5.33 17.61 5.02
CA VAL A 292 -5.57 16.21 4.69
C VAL A 292 -6.32 15.52 5.84
N TRP A 293 -7.26 14.66 5.48
CA TRP A 293 -8.07 13.89 6.42
C TRP A 293 -8.03 12.43 6.06
N HIS A 294 -7.77 11.58 7.06
CA HIS A 294 -7.82 10.13 6.94
C HIS A 294 -9.29 9.64 6.97
N THR A 295 -10.09 10.07 5.98
CA THR A 295 -11.46 9.59 5.81
C THR A 295 -11.50 8.11 5.44
N ARG A 296 -12.63 7.47 5.70
CA ARG A 296 -12.91 6.09 5.29
C ARG A 296 -14.35 5.98 4.84
N THR A 297 -14.58 5.34 3.72
CA THR A 297 -15.94 5.06 3.25
C THR A 297 -16.50 3.84 3.98
N SER A 298 -17.73 3.95 4.46
CA SER A 298 -18.45 2.82 5.06
C SER A 298 -18.65 1.71 4.04
N SER A 299 -18.47 0.45 4.46
CA SER A 299 -18.78 -0.70 3.60
C SER A 299 -20.24 -0.66 3.15
N PRO A 300 -20.53 -0.73 1.84
CA PRO A 300 -21.91 -0.79 1.36
C PRO A 300 -22.55 -2.13 1.75
N SER A 301 -23.88 -2.16 1.78
CA SER A 301 -24.64 -3.41 1.92
C SER A 301 -24.30 -4.38 0.79
N LYS A 302 -24.39 -5.69 1.05
CA LYS A 302 -24.14 -6.73 0.03
C LYS A 302 -25.06 -6.51 -1.19
N GLY A 303 -24.44 -6.22 -2.34
CA GLY A 303 -25.16 -6.08 -3.61
C GLY A 303 -25.55 -7.42 -4.22
N SER A 304 -26.51 -7.41 -5.14
CA SER A 304 -26.96 -8.58 -5.89
C SER A 304 -27.07 -8.24 -7.38
N ARG A 305 -26.72 -9.19 -8.25
CA ARG A 305 -26.99 -9.11 -9.70
C ARG A 305 -28.38 -9.62 -10.08
N MET A 306 -29.28 -9.79 -9.10
CA MET A 306 -30.69 -10.10 -9.35
C MET A 306 -31.34 -8.95 -10.13
N VAL A 307 -32.17 -9.30 -11.10
CA VAL A 307 -33.03 -8.35 -11.81
C VAL A 307 -34.45 -8.55 -11.30
N MET A 308 -35.14 -7.46 -10.97
CA MET A 308 -36.44 -7.50 -10.29
C MET A 308 -37.53 -8.27 -11.05
N HIS A 309 -37.48 -8.25 -12.38
CA HIS A 309 -38.39 -8.98 -13.25
C HIS A 309 -37.67 -9.41 -14.53
N SER A 310 -38.01 -10.58 -15.07
CA SER A 310 -37.48 -11.09 -16.35
C SER A 310 -37.62 -10.13 -17.53
N LEU A 311 -38.61 -9.23 -17.53
CA LEU A 311 -38.81 -8.24 -18.59
C LEU A 311 -37.69 -7.19 -18.63
N TYR A 312 -36.97 -7.00 -17.52
CA TYR A 312 -35.83 -6.08 -17.46
C TYR A 312 -34.51 -6.75 -17.83
N ASP A 313 -34.51 -8.07 -18.06
CA ASP A 313 -33.29 -8.84 -18.33
C ASP A 313 -32.63 -8.44 -19.65
N THR A 314 -33.44 -8.04 -20.64
CA THR A 314 -32.97 -7.60 -21.96
C THR A 314 -32.79 -6.08 -22.05
N THR A 315 -32.80 -5.38 -20.92
CA THR A 315 -32.69 -3.91 -20.88
C THR A 315 -31.29 -3.44 -20.50
N ASN A 316 -31.10 -2.12 -20.43
CA ASN A 316 -29.88 -1.48 -19.97
C ASN A 316 -29.43 -1.93 -18.55
N ILE A 317 -30.33 -2.48 -17.73
CA ILE A 317 -30.02 -2.92 -16.37
C ILE A 317 -28.88 -3.95 -16.35
N ARG A 318 -28.80 -4.87 -17.33
CA ARG A 318 -27.70 -5.85 -17.38
C ARG A 318 -26.35 -5.21 -17.64
N LYS A 319 -26.32 -4.21 -18.52
CA LYS A 319 -25.12 -3.42 -18.79
C LYS A 319 -24.68 -2.68 -17.53
N LEU A 320 -25.60 -1.97 -16.88
CA LEU A 320 -25.30 -1.24 -15.64
C LEU A 320 -24.84 -2.16 -14.51
N GLN A 321 -25.44 -3.35 -14.38
CA GLN A 321 -24.94 -4.34 -13.43
C GLN A 321 -23.50 -4.71 -13.77
N ALA A 322 -23.20 -5.13 -15.00
CA ALA A 322 -21.84 -5.50 -15.41
C ALA A 322 -20.80 -4.41 -15.11
N ASP A 323 -21.18 -3.13 -15.23
CA ASP A 323 -20.29 -1.98 -15.01
C ASP A 323 -20.03 -1.68 -13.51
N ILE A 324 -20.80 -2.27 -12.59
CA ILE A 324 -20.63 -2.08 -11.13
C ILE A 324 -19.78 -3.20 -10.53
N VAL A 325 -18.82 -2.82 -9.68
CA VAL A 325 -18.08 -3.74 -8.81
C VAL A 325 -18.95 -4.09 -7.60
N ILE A 326 -19.37 -5.35 -7.47
CA ILE A 326 -20.19 -5.82 -6.32
C ILE A 326 -19.38 -6.70 -5.37
N GLU A 327 -18.38 -7.42 -5.89
CA GLU A 327 -17.46 -8.25 -5.12
C GLU A 327 -16.03 -8.04 -5.66
N PRO A 328 -14.98 -8.24 -4.84
CA PRO A 328 -13.62 -8.26 -5.33
C PRO A 328 -13.46 -9.33 -6.43
N PRO A 329 -12.61 -9.12 -7.43
CA PRO A 329 -12.23 -10.19 -8.35
C PRO A 329 -11.63 -11.34 -7.55
N ASN A 330 -12.32 -12.47 -7.45
CA ASN A 330 -11.72 -13.70 -6.95
C ASN A 330 -10.89 -14.30 -8.09
N GLU A 331 -9.69 -14.83 -7.80
CA GLU A 331 -8.87 -15.57 -8.79
C GLU A 331 -9.66 -16.74 -9.43
N LYS A 332 -10.70 -17.25 -8.75
CA LYS A 332 -11.63 -18.27 -9.27
C LYS A 332 -12.70 -17.74 -10.25
N ASN A 333 -12.98 -16.43 -10.24
CA ASN A 333 -14.01 -15.80 -11.05
C ASN A 333 -13.48 -15.20 -12.37
N ASN A 334 -12.17 -15.23 -12.60
CA ASN A 334 -11.55 -14.75 -13.84
C ASN A 334 -11.89 -15.57 -15.10
N ASN A 335 -12.58 -16.72 -14.95
CA ASN A 335 -13.05 -17.54 -16.09
C ASN A 335 -14.51 -17.31 -16.48
N LEU A 336 -15.16 -16.26 -15.99
CA LEU A 336 -16.51 -15.90 -16.42
C LEU A 336 -16.52 -14.49 -16.99
N SER A 337 -15.88 -14.35 -18.15
CA SER A 337 -16.37 -13.43 -19.18
C SER A 337 -17.84 -13.82 -19.42
N ILE A 338 -18.77 -13.04 -18.86
CA ILE A 338 -20.21 -13.18 -19.12
C ILE A 338 -20.50 -12.89 -20.61
N TYR A 339 -19.54 -12.28 -21.32
CA TYR A 339 -19.58 -12.06 -22.76
C TYR A 339 -19.42 -13.36 -23.58
N ASP A 340 -18.70 -14.38 -23.09
CA ASP A 340 -18.48 -15.63 -23.85
C ASP A 340 -19.62 -16.65 -23.79
N ARG A 341 -20.56 -16.54 -22.84
CA ARG A 341 -21.72 -17.45 -22.78
C ARG A 341 -22.83 -17.07 -23.76
N SER A 342 -23.02 -15.78 -24.02
CA SER A 342 -24.14 -15.31 -24.86
C SER A 342 -23.94 -15.52 -26.37
N VAL A 343 -22.74 -15.87 -26.83
CA VAL A 343 -22.46 -16.11 -28.26
C VAL A 343 -22.41 -17.60 -28.62
N LYS A 344 -22.18 -18.50 -27.63
CA LYS A 344 -22.16 -19.96 -27.89
C LYS A 344 -23.54 -20.62 -27.85
N GLU A 345 -24.51 -20.04 -27.14
CA GLU A 345 -25.88 -20.58 -27.09
C GLU A 345 -26.78 -20.08 -28.23
N THR A 346 -26.32 -19.15 -29.07
CA THR A 346 -27.07 -18.66 -30.25
C THR A 346 -26.67 -19.36 -31.56
N LEU A 347 -25.68 -20.26 -31.55
CA LEU A 347 -25.25 -21.03 -32.73
C LEU A 347 -25.57 -22.54 -32.65
N GLN A 348 -26.41 -22.97 -31.71
CA GLN A 348 -26.99 -24.31 -31.72
C GLN A 348 -28.52 -24.27 -31.77
N ILE A 349 -29.08 -23.86 -32.91
CA ILE A 349 -30.43 -24.31 -33.32
C ILE A 349 -30.42 -24.60 -34.83
N LYS A 350 -30.70 -25.89 -35.12
CA LYS A 350 -30.95 -26.59 -36.39
C LYS A 350 -29.77 -26.95 -37.29
#